data_AF-A0A167SN85-F1
#
_entry.id   AF-A0A167SN85-F1
#
_cell.length_a   1.000
_cell.length_b   1.000
_cell.length_c   1.000
_cell.angle_alpha   90.00
_cell.angle_beta   90.00
_cell.angle_gamma   90.00
#
_symmetry.space_group_name_H-M   'P 1'
#
loop_
_entity.id
_entity.type
_entity.pdbx_description
1 polymer ?
#
loop_
_entity_poly.entity_id
_entity_poly.type
_entity_poly.pdbx_seq_one_letter_code
_entity_poly.pdbx_strand_id
1 'polypeptide(L)'
;MAYEHDDTWDWKHTLPYNNPHNTKDAVWQGACYCQAVVYDVTRDRPLSSKYCHCNACKTLHGAPFQWAAIFHKDDLRIVQGVDALMFYSAGNKLARHQLPCKVYCKHCYAPIMDEGRRMLMVFPTLIQGITTPKAREAFQPQCHIFYGERVVDFDHDGLTKWPGLDKT
;
A
#
# COMPACT_ATOMS: atom_id res chain seq x y z
N MET A 1 12.18 -28.23 -5.18
CA MET A 1 10.78 -28.52 -5.54
C MET A 1 10.05 -27.19 -5.60
N ALA A 2 9.74 -26.73 -6.81
CA ALA A 2 8.97 -25.51 -7.01
C ALA A 2 7.54 -25.80 -6.56
N TYR A 3 7.04 -25.06 -5.56
CA TYR A 3 5.62 -25.07 -5.26
C TYR A 3 4.91 -24.45 -6.45
N GLU A 4 4.26 -25.29 -7.26
CA GLU A 4 3.20 -24.85 -8.17
C GLU A 4 2.09 -24.26 -7.28
N HIS A 5 2.11 -22.94 -7.15
CA HIS A 5 1.09 -22.21 -6.43
C HIS A 5 -0.15 -22.20 -7.31
N ASP A 6 -1.11 -23.00 -6.89
CA ASP A 6 -2.47 -23.14 -7.40
C ASP A 6 -3.06 -21.78 -7.80
N ASP A 7 -3.24 -21.56 -9.11
CA ASP A 7 -3.86 -20.37 -9.71
C ASP A 7 -5.39 -20.33 -9.44
N THR A 8 -5.94 -21.21 -8.59
CA THR A 8 -7.39 -21.31 -8.31
C THR A 8 -7.86 -20.61 -7.04
N TRP A 9 -6.97 -20.03 -6.21
CA TRP A 9 -7.44 -19.25 -5.07
C TRP A 9 -7.98 -17.90 -5.55
N ASP A 10 -9.31 -17.77 -5.59
CA ASP A 10 -9.98 -16.52 -5.95
C ASP A 10 -9.77 -15.47 -4.86
N TRP A 11 -8.70 -14.70 -5.02
CA TRP A 11 -8.33 -13.57 -4.16
C TRP A 11 -9.49 -12.60 -3.96
N LYS A 12 -10.43 -12.50 -4.91
CA LYS A 12 -11.59 -11.60 -4.81
C LYS A 12 -12.47 -11.93 -3.61
N HIS A 13 -12.48 -13.19 -3.15
CA HIS A 13 -13.25 -13.63 -1.99
C HIS A 13 -12.49 -13.52 -0.66
N THR A 14 -11.29 -12.93 -0.67
CA THR A 14 -10.44 -12.79 0.52
C THR A 14 -10.25 -11.34 0.92
N LEU A 15 -9.80 -11.11 2.15
CA LEU A 15 -9.42 -9.76 2.62
C LEU A 15 -8.24 -9.21 1.80
N PRO A 16 -8.23 -7.92 1.42
CA PRO A 16 -9.25 -6.89 1.71
C PRO A 16 -10.34 -6.74 0.63
N TYR A 17 -10.37 -7.63 -0.37
CA TYR A 17 -11.21 -7.49 -1.57
C TYR A 17 -12.68 -7.84 -1.31
N ASN A 18 -12.92 -8.78 -0.41
CA ASN A 18 -14.24 -9.10 0.10
C ASN A 18 -14.17 -9.26 1.62
N ASN A 19 -14.95 -8.45 2.32
CA ASN A 19 -15.04 -8.48 3.78
C ASN A 19 -16.50 -8.27 4.23
N PRO A 20 -17.36 -9.29 4.12
CA PRO A 20 -18.78 -9.16 4.45
C PRO A 20 -19.03 -8.93 5.96
N HIS A 21 -18.01 -9.12 6.80
CA HIS A 21 -18.11 -9.02 8.26
C HIS A 21 -17.56 -7.71 8.83
N ASN A 22 -16.88 -6.88 8.03
CA ASN A 22 -16.45 -5.56 8.50
C ASN A 22 -17.59 -4.54 8.36
N THR A 23 -18.35 -4.42 9.45
CA THR A 23 -19.44 -3.46 9.62
C THR A 23 -18.97 -2.12 10.21
N LYS A 24 -17.67 -1.90 10.38
CA LYS A 24 -17.14 -0.65 10.94
C LYS A 24 -17.27 0.48 9.94
N ASP A 25 -17.58 1.67 10.43
CA ASP A 25 -17.63 2.87 9.61
C ASP A 25 -16.27 3.20 9.00
N ALA A 26 -16.29 3.74 7.77
CA ALA A 26 -15.08 4.23 7.14
C ALA A 26 -14.64 5.52 7.82
N VAL A 27 -13.37 5.59 8.21
CA VAL A 27 -12.74 6.83 8.73
C VAL A 27 -12.04 7.58 7.61
N TRP A 28 -11.49 6.84 6.64
CA TRP A 28 -10.86 7.38 5.45
C TRP A 28 -11.39 6.65 4.21
N GLN A 29 -11.39 7.36 3.09
CA GLN A 29 -11.63 6.78 1.78
C GLN A 29 -10.42 7.08 0.90
N GLY A 30 -10.00 6.09 0.12
CA GLY A 30 -9.00 6.27 -0.92
C GLY A 30 -9.54 5.86 -2.27
N ALA A 31 -8.96 6.44 -3.32
CA ALA A 31 -9.34 6.12 -4.68
C ALA A 31 -8.16 6.27 -5.63
N CYS A 32 -8.12 5.45 -6.69
CA CYS A 32 -7.18 5.69 -7.78
C CYS A 32 -7.55 6.97 -8.55
N TYR A 33 -6.62 7.52 -9.33
CA TYR A 33 -6.85 8.79 -10.06
C TYR A 33 -8.13 8.80 -10.93
N CYS A 34 -8.38 7.72 -11.69
CA CYS A 34 -9.57 7.62 -12.54
C CYS A 34 -10.86 7.23 -11.79
N GLN A 35 -10.81 7.09 -10.46
CA GLN A 35 -11.94 6.68 -9.60
C GLN A 35 -12.53 5.30 -9.90
N ALA A 36 -11.94 4.51 -10.79
CA ALA A 36 -12.43 3.16 -11.08
C ALA A 36 -12.32 2.23 -9.86
N VAL A 37 -11.30 2.42 -9.01
CA VAL A 37 -11.12 1.71 -7.75
C VAL A 37 -11.29 2.67 -6.58
N VAL A 38 -12.18 2.33 -5.65
CA VAL A 38 -12.43 3.04 -4.40
C VAL A 38 -12.38 2.06 -3.24
N TYR A 39 -11.75 2.46 -2.14
CA TYR A 39 -11.62 1.65 -0.94
C TYR A 39 -11.84 2.47 0.32
N ASP A 40 -12.43 1.84 1.33
CA ASP A 40 -12.60 2.41 2.66
C ASP A 40 -11.54 1.87 3.62
N VAL A 41 -11.11 2.72 4.56
CA VAL A 41 -10.25 2.37 5.68
C VAL A 41 -10.99 2.65 6.97
N THR A 42 -11.17 1.63 7.80
CA THR A 42 -11.95 1.71 9.06
C THR A 42 -11.11 2.08 10.26
N ARG A 43 -9.78 2.06 10.13
CA ARG A 43 -8.83 2.44 11.18
C ARG A 43 -8.42 3.89 11.00
N ASP A 44 -8.43 4.64 12.09
CA ASP A 44 -8.11 6.07 12.12
C ASP A 44 -6.63 6.38 11.87
N ARG A 45 -5.71 5.54 12.37
CA ARG A 45 -4.25 5.70 12.20
C ARG A 45 -3.59 4.39 11.78
N PRO A 46 -2.67 4.40 10.79
CA PRO A 46 -1.89 3.22 10.44
C PRO A 46 -1.09 2.72 11.63
N LEU A 47 -0.75 1.43 11.63
CA LEU A 47 0.15 0.84 12.61
C LEU A 47 1.55 1.45 12.53
N SER A 48 1.96 1.80 11.31
CA SER A 48 3.18 2.56 11.07
C SER A 48 3.11 3.23 9.70
N SER A 49 3.82 4.33 9.51
CA SER A 49 3.91 5.05 8.24
C SER A 49 5.37 5.36 7.95
N LYS A 50 5.84 5.07 6.74
CA LYS A 50 7.27 5.07 6.41
C LYS A 50 7.53 5.60 5.00
N TYR A 51 8.70 6.20 4.82
CA TYR A 51 9.27 6.43 3.49
C TYR A 51 10.27 5.33 3.15
N CYS A 52 9.97 4.58 2.09
CA CYS A 52 10.84 3.53 1.57
C CYS A 52 11.65 4.03 0.38
N HIS A 53 12.97 3.90 0.46
CA HIS A 53 13.90 4.41 -0.54
C HIS A 53 14.49 3.30 -1.44
N CYS A 54 14.10 2.04 -1.26
CA CYS A 54 14.70 0.95 -2.03
C CYS A 54 14.42 1.09 -3.54
N ASN A 55 15.37 0.63 -4.37
CA ASN A 55 15.32 0.74 -5.82
C ASN A 55 14.05 0.11 -6.41
N ALA A 56 13.62 -1.04 -5.89
CA ALA A 56 12.39 -1.69 -6.35
C ALA A 56 11.16 -0.80 -6.16
N CYS A 57 10.99 -0.18 -4.99
CA CYS A 57 9.89 0.74 -4.71
C CYS A 57 9.96 1.98 -5.61
N LYS A 58 11.15 2.57 -5.78
CA LYS A 58 11.34 3.74 -6.66
C LYS A 58 10.93 3.44 -8.11
N THR A 59 11.45 2.35 -8.67
CA THR A 59 11.18 1.96 -10.06
C THR A 59 9.71 1.60 -10.27
N LEU A 60 9.09 0.85 -9.35
CA LEU A 60 7.69 0.43 -9.48
C LEU A 60 6.68 1.56 -9.29
N HIS A 61 7.06 2.62 -8.56
CA HIS A 61 6.22 3.79 -8.35
C HIS A 61 6.52 4.94 -9.33
N GLY A 62 7.66 4.91 -10.01
CA GLY A 62 8.15 6.05 -10.79
C GLY A 62 8.40 7.29 -9.91
N ALA A 63 8.82 7.09 -8.66
CA ALA A 63 8.94 8.15 -7.66
C ALA A 63 10.28 8.07 -6.90
N PRO A 64 10.80 9.17 -6.32
CA PRO A 64 12.04 9.18 -5.55
C PRO A 64 12.02 8.28 -4.30
N PHE A 65 10.84 7.99 -3.76
CA PHE A 65 10.58 7.09 -2.64
C PHE A 65 9.10 6.66 -2.64
N GLN A 66 8.78 5.59 -1.92
CA GLN A 66 7.40 5.16 -1.66
C GLN A 66 6.97 5.62 -0.26
N TRP A 67 5.80 6.25 -0.15
CA TRP A 67 5.14 6.50 1.14
C TRP A 67 4.17 5.35 1.44
N ALA A 68 4.45 4.59 2.49
CA ALA A 68 3.73 3.37 2.83
C ALA A 68 3.15 3.45 4.24
N ALA A 69 1.83 3.31 4.37
CA ALA A 69 1.12 3.23 5.64
C ALA A 69 0.60 1.80 5.87
N ILE A 70 0.98 1.21 6.99
CA ILE A 70 0.75 -0.21 7.31
C ILE A 70 -0.58 -0.37 8.04
N PHE A 71 -1.43 -1.27 7.54
CA PHE A 71 -2.73 -1.64 8.11
C PHE A 71 -2.89 -3.16 8.14
N HIS A 72 -3.77 -3.68 9.02
CA HIS A 72 -4.21 -5.06 8.89
C HIS A 72 -5.09 -5.22 7.64
N LYS A 73 -5.22 -6.46 7.12
CA LYS A 73 -6.05 -6.69 5.92
C LYS A 73 -7.54 -6.43 6.17
N ASP A 74 -8.00 -6.54 7.41
CA ASP A 74 -9.39 -6.32 7.80
C ASP A 74 -9.73 -4.83 8.05
N ASP A 75 -8.72 -3.96 8.19
CA ASP A 75 -8.90 -2.50 8.31
C ASP A 75 -9.30 -1.83 6.99
N LEU A 76 -9.26 -2.55 5.86
CA LEU A 76 -9.53 -2.03 4.52
C LEU A 76 -10.58 -2.90 3.81
N ARG A 77 -11.42 -2.26 3.00
CA ARG A 77 -12.32 -2.95 2.06
C ARG A 77 -12.36 -2.22 0.72
N ILE A 78 -12.35 -2.97 -0.38
CA ILE A 78 -12.65 -2.40 -1.70
C ILE A 78 -14.16 -2.23 -1.80
N VAL A 79 -14.62 -0.99 -2.03
CA VAL A 79 -16.06 -0.68 -2.16
C VAL A 79 -16.48 -0.52 -3.61
N GLN A 80 -15.53 -0.28 -4.52
CA GLN A 80 -15.77 -0.20 -5.96
C GLN A 80 -14.55 -0.70 -6.73
N GLY A 81 -14.79 -1.41 -7.83
CA GLY A 81 -13.75 -1.68 -8.82
C GLY A 81 -12.80 -2.83 -8.48
N VAL A 82 -13.25 -3.86 -7.76
CA VAL A 82 -12.46 -5.11 -7.58
C VAL A 82 -11.95 -5.64 -8.93
N ASP A 83 -12.79 -5.64 -9.96
CA ASP A 83 -12.40 -6.10 -11.30
C ASP A 83 -11.46 -5.13 -12.04
N ALA A 84 -11.27 -3.91 -11.54
CA ALA A 84 -10.33 -2.94 -12.07
C ALA A 84 -8.92 -3.07 -11.46
N LEU A 85 -8.71 -4.06 -10.58
CA LEU A 85 -7.41 -4.33 -9.98
C LEU A 85 -6.52 -5.18 -10.90
N MET A 86 -5.22 -4.95 -10.82
CA MET A 86 -4.18 -5.81 -11.38
C MET A 86 -3.02 -5.97 -10.39
N PHE A 87 -2.24 -7.02 -10.55
CA PHE A 87 -1.23 -7.44 -9.58
C PHE A 87 0.14 -7.63 -10.21
N TYR A 88 1.18 -7.34 -9.42
CA TYR A 88 2.56 -7.64 -9.78
C TYR A 88 3.36 -8.18 -8.59
N SER A 89 3.80 -9.42 -8.68
CA SER A 89 4.70 -10.03 -7.69
C SER A 89 6.14 -9.62 -7.99
N ALA A 90 6.62 -8.56 -7.35
CA ALA A 90 7.93 -7.98 -7.62
C ALA A 90 9.09 -8.96 -7.36
N GLY A 91 8.97 -9.82 -6.34
CA GLY A 91 10.01 -10.82 -6.00
C GLY A 91 10.20 -11.87 -7.09
N ASN A 92 9.12 -12.27 -7.76
CA ASN A 92 9.14 -13.28 -8.82
C ASN A 92 9.06 -12.67 -10.23
N LYS A 93 8.87 -11.36 -10.34
CA LYS A 93 8.66 -10.61 -11.59
C LYS A 93 7.48 -11.11 -12.42
N LEU A 94 6.37 -11.48 -11.75
CA LEU A 94 5.18 -12.04 -12.40
C LEU A 94 3.98 -11.10 -12.30
N ALA A 95 3.23 -10.94 -13.40
CA ALA A 95 2.00 -10.16 -13.46
C ALA A 95 0.77 -10.99 -13.01
N ARG A 96 0.81 -11.48 -11.77
CA ARG A 96 -0.28 -12.24 -11.15
C ARG A 96 -0.41 -11.94 -9.66
N HIS A 97 -1.54 -12.32 -9.07
CA HIS A 97 -1.73 -12.29 -7.63
C HIS A 97 -0.86 -13.38 -6.99
N GLN A 98 0.30 -12.99 -6.44
CA GLN A 98 1.19 -13.89 -5.71
C GLN A 98 1.89 -13.12 -4.60
N LEU A 99 1.45 -13.35 -3.36
CA LEU A 99 1.89 -12.60 -2.19
C LEU A 99 3.37 -12.83 -1.84
N PRO A 100 4.10 -11.78 -1.43
CA PRO A 100 3.68 -10.37 -1.44
C PRO A 100 3.62 -9.80 -2.86
N CYS A 101 2.59 -9.01 -3.16
CA CYS A 101 2.43 -8.39 -4.48
C CYS A 101 2.02 -6.92 -4.39
N LYS A 102 2.29 -6.20 -5.47
CA LYS A 102 1.82 -4.84 -5.73
C LYS A 102 0.42 -4.88 -6.30
N VAL A 103 -0.43 -3.94 -5.89
CA VAL A 103 -1.81 -3.80 -6.37
C VAL A 103 -1.93 -2.47 -7.10
N TYR A 104 -2.44 -2.49 -8.33
CA TYR A 104 -2.60 -1.30 -9.18
C TYR A 104 -4.02 -1.21 -9.75
N CYS A 105 -4.41 -0.01 -10.17
CA CYS A 105 -5.56 0.17 -11.06
C CYS A 105 -5.16 -0.18 -12.51
N LYS A 106 -5.88 -1.06 -13.17
CA LYS A 106 -5.62 -1.46 -14.57
C LYS A 106 -5.94 -0.38 -15.61
N HIS A 107 -6.64 0.69 -15.21
CA HIS A 107 -7.07 1.76 -16.12
C HIS A 107 -6.12 2.95 -16.10
N CYS A 108 -5.73 3.43 -14.92
CA CYS A 108 -4.82 4.59 -14.80
C CYS A 108 -3.42 4.21 -14.29
N TYR A 109 -3.16 2.93 -14.04
CA TYR A 109 -1.87 2.42 -13.54
C TYR A 109 -1.43 2.97 -12.19
N ALA A 110 -2.31 3.68 -11.47
CA ALA A 110 -2.00 4.17 -10.13
C ALA A 110 -1.63 2.99 -9.21
N PRO A 111 -0.47 3.05 -8.53
CA PRO A 111 -0.17 2.14 -7.44
C PRO A 111 -1.18 2.36 -6.32
N ILE A 112 -1.83 1.31 -5.83
CA ILE A 112 -2.88 1.39 -4.81
C ILE A 112 -2.32 1.03 -3.43
N MET A 113 -1.71 -0.14 -3.34
CA MET A 113 -1.13 -0.67 -2.11
C MET A 113 -0.16 -1.82 -2.42
N ASP A 114 0.65 -2.19 -1.44
CA ASP A 114 1.30 -3.50 -1.40
C ASP A 114 0.49 -4.45 -0.52
N GLU A 115 0.22 -5.64 -1.04
CA GLU A 115 -0.43 -6.70 -0.30
C GLU A 115 0.63 -7.70 0.22
N GLY A 116 0.76 -7.76 1.54
CA GLY A 116 1.53 -8.79 2.23
C GLY A 116 0.66 -9.98 2.63
N ARG A 117 1.29 -10.98 3.27
CA ARG A 117 0.59 -12.18 3.76
C ARG A 117 -0.40 -11.87 4.89
N ARG A 118 -0.09 -10.88 5.74
CA ARG A 118 -0.88 -10.53 6.93
C ARG A 118 -1.29 -9.05 6.99
N MET A 119 -0.64 -8.21 6.20
CA MET A 119 -0.69 -6.75 6.30
C MET A 119 -0.85 -6.14 4.91
N LEU A 120 -1.37 -4.92 4.88
CA LEU A 120 -1.39 -4.06 3.71
C LEU A 120 -0.46 -2.88 3.94
N MET A 121 0.16 -2.39 2.87
CA MET A 121 0.84 -1.10 2.84
C MET A 121 0.08 -0.20 1.87
N VAL A 122 -0.87 0.58 2.41
CA VAL A 122 -1.66 1.55 1.65
C VAL A 122 -0.79 2.76 1.33
N PHE A 123 -0.95 3.34 0.14
CA PHE A 123 -0.23 4.55 -0.24
C PHE A 123 -1.05 5.80 0.11
N PRO A 124 -0.62 6.61 1.10
CA PRO A 124 -1.45 7.71 1.61
C PRO A 124 -1.76 8.79 0.58
N THR A 125 -0.97 8.89 -0.51
CA THR A 125 -1.23 9.81 -1.63
C THR A 125 -2.58 9.60 -2.31
N LEU A 126 -3.20 8.42 -2.15
CA LEU A 126 -4.53 8.13 -2.67
C LEU A 126 -5.67 8.42 -1.69
N ILE A 127 -5.38 8.77 -0.44
CA ILE A 127 -6.40 9.09 0.57
C ILE A 127 -7.04 10.43 0.21
N GLN A 128 -8.36 10.45 0.14
CA GLN A 128 -9.12 11.68 -0.09
C GLN A 128 -8.88 12.66 1.06
N GLY A 129 -8.56 13.90 0.72
CA GLY A 129 -8.25 14.93 1.72
C GLY A 129 -6.93 14.69 2.47
N ILE A 130 -5.97 13.94 1.90
CA ILE A 130 -4.65 13.70 2.52
C ILE A 130 -3.90 14.99 2.91
N THR A 131 -4.21 16.12 2.26
CA THR A 131 -3.62 17.44 2.56
C THR A 131 -4.23 18.14 3.77
N THR A 132 -5.36 17.65 4.30
CA THR A 132 -5.99 18.22 5.50
C THR A 132 -5.09 18.05 6.73
N PRO A 133 -5.17 18.93 7.75
CA PRO A 133 -4.38 18.76 8.98
C PRO A 133 -4.58 17.40 9.65
N LYS A 134 -5.85 16.96 9.77
CA LYS A 134 -6.21 15.67 10.36
C LYS A 134 -5.57 14.49 9.64
N ALA A 135 -5.62 14.47 8.29
CA ALA A 135 -5.04 13.38 7.51
C ALA A 135 -3.50 13.42 7.53
N ARG A 136 -2.89 14.61 7.39
CA ARG A 136 -1.43 14.75 7.49
C ARG A 136 -0.91 14.24 8.83
N GLU A 137 -1.60 14.56 9.92
CA GLU A 137 -1.26 14.06 11.25
C GLU A 137 -1.43 12.54 11.35
N ALA A 138 -2.57 12.00 10.89
CA ALA A 138 -2.87 10.57 10.98
C ALA A 138 -1.85 9.70 10.22
N PHE A 139 -1.47 10.13 9.01
CA PHE A 139 -0.59 9.36 8.12
C PHE A 139 0.90 9.77 8.22
N GLN A 140 1.27 10.68 9.12
CA GLN A 140 2.64 11.21 9.21
C GLN A 140 3.68 10.08 9.25
N PRO A 141 4.69 10.10 8.37
CA PRO A 141 5.78 9.13 8.38
C PRO A 141 6.59 9.22 9.68
N GLN A 142 7.03 8.07 10.19
CA GLN A 142 7.80 7.94 11.43
C GLN A 142 9.29 7.78 11.16
N CYS A 143 9.66 7.24 10.00
CA CYS A 143 11.06 7.00 9.63
C CYS A 143 11.25 6.79 8.12
N HIS A 144 12.52 6.78 7.72
CA HIS A 144 13.00 6.38 6.41
C HIS A 144 13.61 4.99 6.52
N ILE A 145 13.24 4.09 5.62
CA ILE A 145 13.85 2.76 5.48
C ILE A 145 14.58 2.67 4.15
N PHE A 146 15.65 1.89 4.11
CA PHE A 146 16.56 1.78 2.96
C PHE A 146 17.19 3.13 2.52
N TYR A 147 17.43 4.04 3.46
CA TYR A 147 17.84 5.42 3.18
C TYR A 147 19.20 5.56 2.45
N GLY A 148 20.02 4.51 2.47
CA GLY A 148 21.25 4.44 1.67
C GLY A 148 20.99 4.46 0.16
N GLU A 149 19.78 4.09 -0.27
CA GLU A 149 19.36 4.07 -1.68
C GLU A 149 18.59 5.33 -2.11
N ARG A 150 18.47 6.35 -1.24
CA ARG A 150 17.75 7.58 -1.57
C ARG A 150 18.38 8.29 -2.77
N VAL A 151 17.55 9.05 -3.47
CA VAL A 151 17.98 9.94 -4.58
C VAL A 151 17.68 11.41 -4.30
N VAL A 152 17.07 11.69 -3.14
CA VAL A 152 16.79 13.02 -2.60
C VAL A 152 17.19 13.00 -1.14
N ASP A 153 17.91 14.03 -0.69
CA ASP A 153 18.31 14.19 0.70
C ASP A 153 17.18 14.78 1.56
N PHE A 154 17.12 14.36 2.82
CA PHE A 154 16.07 14.70 3.78
C PHE A 154 16.70 15.10 5.13
N ASP A 155 17.61 16.06 5.10
CA ASP A 155 18.46 16.35 6.26
C ASP A 155 17.73 17.05 7.41
N HIS A 156 16.56 17.65 7.14
CA HIS A 156 15.86 18.54 8.07
C HIS A 156 14.42 18.13 8.41
N ASP A 157 14.03 16.90 8.09
CA ASP A 157 12.67 16.41 8.38
C ASP A 157 12.49 15.87 9.81
N GLY A 158 13.58 15.73 10.57
CA GLY A 158 13.56 15.20 11.94
C GLY A 158 13.26 13.70 12.05
N LEU A 159 13.21 12.97 10.94
CA LEU A 159 12.86 11.55 10.92
C LEU A 159 14.11 10.66 10.99
N THR A 160 13.98 9.52 11.68
CA THR A 160 15.05 8.52 11.78
C THR A 160 15.30 7.88 10.42
N LYS A 161 16.58 7.67 10.08
CA LYS A 161 17.02 7.16 8.77
C LYS A 161 17.70 5.80 8.94
N TRP A 162 17.04 4.74 8.52
CA TRP A 162 17.54 3.37 8.59
C TRP A 162 18.19 2.94 7.27
N PRO A 163 19.36 2.27 7.28
CA PRO A 163 19.99 1.76 6.06
C PRO A 163 19.24 0.57 5.45
N GLY A 164 18.42 -0.13 6.23
CA GLY A 164 17.55 -1.23 5.80
C GLY A 164 16.13 -1.06 6.36
N LEU A 165 15.51 -2.18 6.75
CA LEU A 165 14.29 -2.13 7.57
C LEU A 165 14.59 -1.48 8.93
N ASP A 166 13.57 -0.87 9.52
CA ASP A 166 13.61 -0.39 10.88
C ASP A 166 13.70 -1.54 11.88
N LYS A 167 14.31 -1.29 13.04
CA LYS A 167 14.57 -2.31 14.07
C LYS A 167 13.44 -2.44 15.10
N THR A 168 12.19 -2.26 14.67
CA THR A 168 11.02 -2.37 15.56
C THR A 168 10.75 -3.81 15.98
#